data_AF-A0A1P8MRM9-F1
#
_entry.id   AF-A0A1P8MRM9-F1
#
_cell.length_a   1.000
_cell.length_b   1.000
_cell.length_c   1.000
_cell.angle_alpha   90.00
_cell.angle_beta   90.00
_cell.angle_gamma   90.00
#
_symmetry.space_group_name_H-M   'P 1'
#
loop_
_entity.id
_entity.type
_entity.pdbx_description
1 polymer ?
#
loop_
_entity_poly.entity_id
_entity_poly.type
_entity_poly.pdbx_seq_one_letter_code
_entity_poly.pdbx_strand_id
1 'polypeptide(L)' 'MANKRPKPEEIATKLRQVEVLTGQGMPRLDAIRQIGVTEQTYYRWSAGG' A
#
# COMPACT_ATOMS: atom_id res chain seq x y z
N MET A 1 -2.59 17.24 11.54
CA MET A 1 -1.62 16.92 10.46
C MET A 1 -2.38 16.99 9.15
N ALA A 2 -1.91 17.79 8.18
CA ALA A 2 -2.66 18.08 6.96
C ALA A 2 -3.02 16.79 6.21
N ASN A 3 -4.31 16.52 6.06
CA ASN A 3 -4.86 15.34 5.41
C ASN A 3 -4.69 15.47 3.88
N LYS A 4 -3.44 15.56 3.40
CA LYS A 4 -3.15 15.58 1.97
C LYS A 4 -3.36 14.17 1.43
N ARG A 5 -4.28 14.06 0.47
CA ARG A 5 -4.42 12.84 -0.33
C ARG A 5 -3.05 12.54 -0.96
N PRO A 6 -2.53 11.31 -0.83
CA PRO A 6 -1.27 10.94 -1.48
C PRO A 6 -1.43 11.06 -2.99
N LYS A 7 -0.36 11.45 -3.68
CA LYS A 7 -0.37 11.53 -5.14
C LYS A 7 -0.55 10.12 -5.73
N PRO A 8 -1.13 9.99 -6.94
CA PRO A 8 -1.24 8.69 -7.62
C PRO A 8 0.09 7.94 -7.74
N GLU A 9 1.19 8.67 -7.94
CA GLU A 9 2.56 8.12 -8.02
C GLU A 9 3.03 7.50 -6.69
N GLU A 10 2.68 8.13 -5.56
CA GLU A 10 2.99 7.59 -4.23
C GLU A 10 2.17 6.34 -3.95
N ILE A 11 0.90 6.31 -4.36
CA ILE A 11 0.03 5.15 -4.26
C ILE A 11 0.60 3.99 -5.10
N ALA A 12 0.95 4.24 -6.36
CA ALA A 12 1.54 3.22 -7.24
C ALA A 12 2.85 2.65 -6.68
N THR A 13 3.71 3.52 -6.14
CA THR A 13 4.97 3.10 -5.50
C THR A 13 4.71 2.22 -4.28
N LYS A 14 3.76 2.59 -3.41
CA LYS A 14 3.38 1.80 -2.23
C LYS A 14 2.75 0.46 -2.60
N LEU A 15 1.88 0.41 -3.61
CA LEU A 15 1.30 -0.84 -4.11
C LEU A 15 2.40 -1.78 -4.61
N ARG A 16 3.34 -1.27 -5.41
CA ARG A 16 4.49 -2.05 -5.91
C ARG A 16 5.38 -2.56 -4.78
N GLN A 17 5.59 -1.78 -3.72
CA GLN A 17 6.35 -2.25 -2.54
C GLN A 17 5.68 -3.46 -1.88
N VAL A 18 4.35 -3.45 -1.74
CA VAL A 18 3.61 -4.60 -1.20
C VAL A 18 3.78 -5.83 -2.10
N GLU A 19 3.74 -5.66 -3.42
CA GLU A 19 3.96 -6.77 -4.36
C GLU A 19 5.38 -7.35 -4.26
N VAL A 20 6.41 -6.50 -4.14
CA VAL A 20 7.80 -6.93 -3.94
C VAL A 20 7.96 -7.72 -2.64
N LEU A 21 7.46 -7.19 -1.52
CA LEU A 21 7.54 -7.85 -0.21
C LEU A 21 6.79 -9.19 -0.22
N THR A 22 5.61 -9.23 -0.83
CA THR A 22 4.83 -10.47 -0.97
C THR A 22 5.56 -11.48 -1.84
N GLY A 23 6.21 -11.05 -2.93
CA GLY A 23 7.06 -11.89 -3.78
C GLY A 23 8.30 -12.45 -3.07
N GLN A 24 8.74 -11.81 -1.98
CA GLN A 24 9.80 -12.30 -1.09
C GLN A 24 9.29 -13.28 -0.02
N GLY A 25 8.00 -13.62 -0.03
CA GLY A 25 7.38 -14.54 0.93
C GLY A 25 6.80 -13.86 2.17
N MET A 26 6.80 -12.53 2.25
CA MET A 26 6.15 -11.82 3.35
C MET A 26 4.62 -11.93 3.23
N PRO A 27 3.89 -12.18 4.34
CA PRO A 27 2.44 -12.11 4.33
C PRO A 27 1.97 -10.72 3.91
N ARG A 28 0.95 -10.66 3.05
CA ARG A 28 0.45 -9.39 2.48
C ARG A 28 0.07 -8.37 3.56
N LEU A 29 -0.51 -8.82 4.68
CA LEU A 29 -0.90 -7.94 5.78
C LEU A 29 0.31 -7.30 6.47
N ASP A 30 1.37 -8.07 6.68
CA ASP A 30 2.62 -7.55 7.23
C ASP A 30 3.29 -6.58 6.26
N ALA A 31 3.28 -6.88 4.96
CA ALA A 31 3.80 -5.97 3.93
C ALA A 31 3.03 -4.64 3.88
N ILE A 32 1.69 -4.68 4.00
CA ILE A 32 0.85 -3.48 4.06
C ILE A 32 1.19 -2.63 5.30
N ARG A 33 1.34 -3.27 6.46
CA ARG A 33 1.73 -2.58 7.71
C ARG A 33 3.12 -1.98 7.60
N GLN A 34 4.05 -2.69 6.96
CA GLN A 34 5.43 -2.26 6.77
C GLN A 34 5.54 -0.96 5.95
N ILE A 35 4.69 -0.75 4.95
CA ILE A 35 4.67 0.49 4.15
C ILE A 35 3.88 1.63 4.81
N GLY A 36 3.43 1.44 6.07
CA GLY A 36 2.78 2.46 6.87
C GLY A 36 1.39 2.86 6.37
N VAL A 37 0.65 1.94 5.76
CA VAL A 37 -0.76 2.17 5.38
C VAL A 37 -1.68 1.17 6.07
N THR A 38 -2.95 1.54 6.23
CA THR A 38 -3.95 0.61 6.78
C THR A 38 -4.40 -0.37 5.70
N GLU A 39 -4.83 -1.56 6.13
CA GLU A 39 -5.41 -2.58 5.26
C GLU A 39 -6.58 -2.02 4.44
N GLN A 40 -7.47 -1.25 5.08
CA GLN A 40 -8.59 -0.59 4.41
C GLN A 40 -8.11 0.36 3.30
N THR A 41 -7.10 1.19 3.56
CA THR A 41 -6.56 2.11 2.55
C THR A 41 -5.94 1.35 1.38
N TYR A 42 -5.19 0.29 1.66
CA TYR A 42 -4.59 -0.55 0.63
C TYR A 42 -5.65 -1.19 -0.28
N TYR A 43 -6.67 -1.82 0.30
CA TYR A 43 -7.73 -2.46 -0.50
C TYR A 43 -8.53 -1.44 -1.32
N ARG A 44 -8.75 -0.22 -0.80
CA ARG A 44 -9.37 0.86 -1.57
C ARG A 44 -8.53 1.30 -2.78
N TRP A 45 -7.21 1.32 -2.66
CA TRP A 45 -6.33 1.61 -3.81
C TRP A 45 -6.27 0.45 -4.80
N SER A 46 -6.29 -0.79 -4.32
CA SER A 46 -6.22 -1.99 -5.16
C SER A 46 -7.52 -2.32 -5.89
N ALA A 47 -8.68 -1.91 -5.37
CA ALA A 47 -9.98 -2.18 -5.97
C ALA A 47 -10.28 -1.33 -7.23
N GLY A 48 -9.40 -0.39 -7.56
CA GLY A 48 -9.66 0.63 -8.58
C GLY A 48 -10.60 1.70 -8.01
N GLY A 49 -10.05 2.89 -7.76
CA GLY A 49 -10.86 4.10 -7.65
C GLY A 49 -11.07 4.69 -9.02
#